data_AF-A0A4Q3Y3C0-F1
#
_entry.id   AF-A0A4Q3Y3C0-F1
#
_cell.length_a   1.000
_cell.length_b   1.000
_cell.length_c   1.000
_cell.angle_alpha   90.00
_cell.angle_beta   90.00
_cell.angle_gamma   90.00
#
_symmetry.space_group_name_H-M   'P 1'
#
loop_
_entity.id
_entity.type
_entity.pdbx_description
1 polymer ?
#
loop_
_entity_poly.entity_id
_entity_poly.type
_entity_poly.pdbx_seq_one_letter_code
_entity_poly.pdbx_strand_id
1 'polypeptide(L)'
;MKASILKTSSSGEGMSMGGVDMSACADNASDYCRQRSTENNFMLSAIADSMNDPTPLYERLLAVKPVGLSENGWATRAGLNRGVFNNIRSRNAANHATITKLLAAIGVTFGEFEAGVRAEEKDAPPAAVQAPRLAFRGDDRARDVPVMGTAECAELEFTGEGASVWVETMMLDNEVVDHVRRPASLDNRRDVYAIYFTGTSLEPRYEPGEVAYVDPKRTPKAREYVVVQLRKPEDDGERIYKVLAKRLVKATPSYIELEQFNPSIAFRVDRKDVAHMHRIIPWEELVAF
;
A
#
# COMPACT_ATOMS: atom_id res chain seq x y z
N MET A 1 33.58 9.56 -52.64
CA MET A 1 32.51 10.51 -52.31
C MET A 1 33.13 11.79 -51.76
N LYS A 2 33.22 12.85 -52.56
CA LYS A 2 33.51 14.22 -52.11
C LYS A 2 32.46 15.11 -52.76
N ALA A 3 31.62 15.74 -51.95
CA ALA A 3 30.57 16.63 -52.42
C ALA A 3 31.00 18.08 -52.19
N SER A 4 31.04 18.83 -53.30
CA SER A 4 31.13 20.27 -53.41
C SER A 4 29.80 20.94 -53.03
N ILE A 5 29.83 22.11 -52.40
CA ILE A 5 28.71 23.07 -52.46
C ILE A 5 29.27 24.49 -52.66
N LEU A 6 28.69 25.15 -53.66
CA LEU A 6 28.99 26.48 -54.20
C LEU A 6 28.39 27.62 -53.35
N LYS A 7 29.00 28.80 -53.49
CA LYS A 7 28.53 30.12 -53.06
C LYS A 7 27.22 30.53 -53.75
N THR A 8 26.44 31.39 -53.09
CA THR A 8 25.80 32.56 -53.71
C THR A 8 25.58 33.69 -52.70
N SER A 9 25.91 34.90 -53.15
CA SER A 9 25.77 36.20 -52.51
C SER A 9 24.50 36.93 -52.97
N SER A 10 23.93 37.83 -52.16
CA SER A 10 23.25 39.02 -52.69
C SER A 10 23.16 40.14 -51.65
N SER A 11 23.71 41.28 -52.04
CA SER A 11 23.66 42.60 -51.42
C SER A 11 22.27 43.24 -51.46
N GLY A 12 22.06 44.28 -50.65
CA GLY A 12 20.92 45.21 -50.80
C GLY A 12 21.05 46.40 -49.84
N GLU A 13 21.48 47.53 -50.38
CA GLU A 13 21.63 48.85 -49.75
C GLU A 13 20.32 49.43 -49.21
N GLY A 14 20.44 50.35 -48.25
CA GLY A 14 19.31 51.11 -47.69
C GLY A 14 18.95 52.33 -48.53
N MET A 15 17.82 52.98 -48.16
CA MET A 15 17.65 54.43 -48.21
C MET A 15 16.29 54.87 -47.64
N SER A 16 16.37 55.99 -46.92
CA SER A 16 15.44 57.11 -46.84
C SER A 16 14.16 57.03 -46.00
N MET A 17 14.21 57.87 -44.96
CA MET A 17 13.11 58.50 -44.25
C MET A 17 12.20 59.28 -45.21
N GLY A 18 10.89 59.13 -45.02
CA GLY A 18 9.84 59.98 -45.56
C GLY A 18 8.69 60.00 -44.55
N GLY A 19 8.39 61.19 -44.03
CA GLY A 19 7.54 61.38 -42.86
C GLY A 19 6.09 60.93 -43.03
N VAL A 20 5.50 60.52 -41.91
CA VAL A 20 4.05 60.50 -41.73
C VAL A 20 3.74 61.22 -40.42
N ASP A 21 2.80 62.14 -40.54
CA ASP A 21 2.27 63.04 -39.52
C ASP A 21 2.01 62.40 -38.15
N MET A 22 2.49 63.10 -37.13
CA MET A 22 2.36 62.78 -35.72
C MET A 22 1.17 63.56 -35.12
N SER A 23 -0.07 63.22 -35.49
CA SER A 23 -1.26 63.89 -34.90
C SER A 23 -2.50 63.02 -34.64
N ALA A 24 -2.40 61.68 -34.69
CA ALA A 24 -3.56 60.80 -34.45
C ALA A 24 -3.30 59.64 -33.45
N CYS A 25 -2.39 59.81 -32.50
CA CYS A 25 -2.12 58.82 -31.45
C CYS A 25 -2.21 59.46 -30.05
N ALA A 26 -3.38 59.95 -29.65
CA ALA A 26 -3.59 60.42 -28.27
C ALA A 26 -4.86 59.91 -27.57
N ASP A 27 -5.82 59.27 -28.26
CA ASP A 27 -7.13 59.00 -27.63
C ASP A 27 -7.49 57.52 -27.41
N ASN A 28 -6.85 56.56 -28.11
CA ASN A 28 -7.24 55.14 -28.00
C ASN A 28 -6.80 54.46 -26.69
N ALA A 29 -5.83 55.02 -25.95
CA ALA A 29 -5.39 54.47 -24.66
C ALA A 29 -6.32 54.86 -23.48
N SER A 30 -7.08 55.95 -23.63
CA SER A 30 -7.97 56.50 -22.60
C SER A 30 -9.31 55.77 -22.54
N ASP A 31 -9.87 55.44 -23.71
CA ASP A 31 -11.17 54.76 -23.80
C ASP A 31 -11.09 53.27 -23.43
N TYR A 32 -9.98 52.60 -23.75
CA TYR A 32 -9.73 51.21 -23.34
C TYR A 32 -9.57 51.07 -21.80
N CYS A 33 -9.03 52.11 -21.13
CA CYS A 33 -8.94 52.14 -19.67
C CYS A 33 -10.28 52.48 -19.00
N ARG A 34 -11.09 53.37 -19.60
CA ARG A 34 -12.43 53.70 -19.08
C ARG A 34 -13.40 52.53 -19.18
N GLN A 35 -13.50 51.87 -20.34
CA GLN A 35 -14.39 50.72 -20.54
C GLN A 35 -14.08 49.56 -19.58
N ARG A 36 -12.78 49.27 -19.36
CA ARG A 36 -12.34 48.21 -18.44
C ARG A 36 -12.59 48.56 -16.96
N SER A 37 -12.60 49.85 -16.61
CA SER A 37 -12.93 50.31 -15.25
C SER A 37 -14.44 50.23 -14.98
N THR A 38 -15.29 50.53 -15.97
CA THR A 38 -16.75 50.41 -15.86
C THR A 38 -17.22 48.97 -15.88
N GLU A 39 -16.60 48.08 -16.68
CA GLU A 39 -16.89 46.64 -16.67
C GLU A 39 -16.43 45.97 -15.36
N ASN A 40 -15.27 46.36 -14.82
CA ASN A 40 -14.84 45.90 -13.50
C ASN A 40 -15.74 46.44 -12.37
N ASN A 41 -16.27 47.66 -12.48
CA ASN A 41 -17.23 48.21 -11.50
C ASN A 41 -18.63 47.58 -11.61
N PHE A 42 -19.07 47.22 -12.83
CA PHE A 42 -20.32 46.48 -13.03
C PHE A 42 -20.20 45.03 -12.53
N MET A 43 -19.04 44.40 -12.70
CA MET A 43 -18.76 43.06 -12.15
C MET A 43 -18.55 43.08 -10.63
N LEU A 44 -18.01 44.15 -10.04
CA LEU A 44 -17.91 44.32 -8.58
C LEU A 44 -19.27 44.58 -7.93
N SER A 45 -20.24 45.14 -8.65
CA SER A 45 -21.59 45.43 -8.13
C SER A 45 -22.61 44.33 -8.44
N ALA A 46 -22.46 43.57 -9.53
CA ALA A 46 -23.34 42.44 -9.87
C ALA A 46 -23.05 41.15 -9.05
N ILE A 47 -21.91 41.09 -8.35
CA ILE A 47 -21.60 40.03 -7.38
C ILE A 47 -22.05 40.44 -5.96
N ALA A 48 -22.43 41.71 -5.75
CA ALA A 48 -22.83 42.22 -4.45
C ALA A 48 -24.31 41.97 -4.10
N ASP A 49 -25.09 41.32 -4.98
CA ASP A 49 -26.54 41.14 -4.78
C ASP A 49 -26.97 39.68 -4.53
N SER A 50 -26.03 38.79 -4.19
CA SER A 50 -26.37 37.39 -3.87
C SER A 50 -25.66 36.82 -2.65
N MET A 51 -25.48 37.56 -1.56
CA MET A 51 -25.17 36.95 -0.26
C MET A 51 -25.80 37.75 0.88
N ASN A 52 -27.06 37.44 1.17
CA ASN A 52 -27.59 37.61 2.52
C ASN A 52 -27.15 36.40 3.34
N ASP A 53 -25.93 36.45 3.87
CA ASP A 53 -25.51 35.59 4.97
C ASP A 53 -24.65 36.42 5.95
N PRO A 54 -25.17 36.80 7.14
CA PRO A 54 -24.62 37.87 7.97
C PRO A 54 -23.46 37.40 8.85
N THR A 55 -22.64 36.46 8.36
CA THR A 55 -21.57 35.87 9.16
C THR A 55 -20.22 36.47 8.76
N PRO A 56 -19.54 37.23 9.65
CA PRO A 56 -18.25 37.83 9.34
C PRO A 56 -17.23 36.77 8.88
N LEU A 57 -16.40 37.11 7.90
CA LEU A 57 -15.42 36.20 7.28
C LEU A 57 -14.52 35.53 8.32
N TYR A 58 -14.18 36.28 9.38
CA TYR A 58 -13.40 35.78 10.50
C TYR A 58 -14.09 34.62 11.24
N GLU A 59 -15.39 34.71 11.46
CA GLU A 59 -16.19 33.69 12.14
C GLU A 59 -16.33 32.42 11.28
N ARG A 60 -16.51 32.59 9.97
CA ARG A 60 -16.48 31.48 9.01
C ARG A 60 -15.14 30.74 8.99
N LEU A 61 -14.02 31.47 9.04
CA LEU A 61 -12.69 30.86 9.12
C LEU A 61 -12.47 30.10 10.42
N LEU A 62 -13.01 30.61 11.53
CA LEU A 62 -12.96 29.90 12.81
C LEU A 62 -13.83 28.64 12.82
N ALA A 63 -14.96 28.63 12.12
CA ALA A 63 -15.81 27.44 12.02
C ALA A 63 -15.11 26.24 11.36
N VAL A 64 -14.18 26.50 10.42
CA VAL A 64 -13.43 25.47 9.68
C VAL A 64 -12.10 25.13 10.37
N LYS A 65 -11.75 25.83 11.45
CA LYS A 65 -10.50 25.64 12.17
C LYS A 65 -10.52 24.34 12.99
N PRO A 66 -9.49 23.47 12.89
CA PRO A 66 -9.43 22.25 13.70
C PRO A 66 -9.26 22.55 15.19
N VAL A 67 -9.89 21.73 16.05
CA VAL A 67 -10.09 21.97 17.49
C VAL A 67 -8.81 21.98 18.35
N GLY A 68 -7.62 21.72 17.79
CA GLY A 68 -6.34 21.78 18.51
C GLY A 68 -5.35 22.84 18.01
N LEU A 69 -5.69 23.60 16.97
CA LEU A 69 -4.75 24.54 16.33
C LEU A 69 -4.92 25.95 16.92
N SER A 70 -3.84 26.64 17.27
CA SER A 70 -3.91 28.07 17.63
C SER A 70 -3.97 28.94 16.37
N GLU A 71 -4.55 30.15 16.43
CA GLU A 71 -4.59 31.06 15.27
C GLU A 71 -3.17 31.40 14.74
N ASN A 72 -2.25 31.62 15.67
CA ASN A 72 -0.84 31.87 15.35
C ASN A 72 -0.16 30.62 14.76
N GLY A 73 -0.49 29.43 15.25
CA GLY A 73 -0.02 28.17 14.70
C GLY A 73 -0.55 27.93 13.29
N TRP A 74 -1.81 28.30 13.04
CA TRP A 74 -2.43 28.21 11.72
C TRP A 74 -1.80 29.17 10.72
N ALA A 75 -1.61 30.44 11.10
CA ALA A 75 -0.94 31.43 10.26
C ALA A 75 0.50 31.01 9.92
N THR A 76 1.24 30.48 10.90
CA THR A 76 2.60 29.99 10.70
C THR A 76 2.63 28.80 9.74
N ARG A 77 1.70 27.84 9.89
CA ARG A 77 1.56 26.67 9.01
C ARG A 77 1.20 27.07 7.57
N ALA A 78 0.47 28.16 7.39
CA ALA A 78 0.12 28.73 6.08
C ALA A 78 1.24 29.60 5.45
N GLY A 79 2.37 29.79 6.13
CA GLY A 79 3.45 30.67 5.66
C GLY A 79 3.07 32.16 5.66
N LEU A 80 2.19 32.57 6.58
CA LEU A 80 1.66 33.92 6.71
C LEU A 80 2.13 34.60 8.00
N ASN A 81 2.06 35.92 8.05
CA ASN A 81 2.41 36.68 9.27
C ASN A 81 1.44 36.32 10.42
N ARG A 82 1.96 36.14 11.63
CA ARG A 82 1.19 35.80 12.84
C ARG A 82 0.04 36.79 13.13
N GLY A 83 0.19 38.05 12.71
CA GLY A 83 -0.85 39.08 12.85
C GLY A 83 -2.01 39.02 11.83
N VAL A 84 -2.04 38.03 10.93
CA VAL A 84 -3.04 37.96 9.84
C VAL A 84 -4.46 37.83 10.37
N PHE A 85 -4.70 37.04 11.40
CA PHE A 85 -6.05 36.92 11.99
C PHE A 85 -6.53 38.22 12.64
N ASN A 86 -5.64 39.02 13.24
CA ASN A 86 -6.00 40.34 13.77
C ASN A 86 -6.39 41.32 12.64
N ASN A 87 -5.69 41.28 11.51
CA ASN A 87 -6.04 42.10 10.34
C ASN A 87 -7.39 41.69 9.75
N ILE A 88 -7.63 40.38 9.61
CA ILE A 88 -8.90 39.83 9.10
C ILE A 88 -10.05 40.17 10.06
N ARG A 89 -9.82 40.10 11.38
CA ARG A 89 -10.81 40.48 12.39
C ARG A 89 -11.16 41.96 12.34
N SER A 90 -10.18 42.84 12.11
CA SER A 90 -10.40 44.30 12.09
C SER A 90 -11.06 44.80 10.81
N ARG A 91 -10.73 44.20 9.65
CA ARG A 91 -11.22 44.66 8.33
C ARG A 91 -12.38 43.83 7.79
N ASN A 92 -12.69 42.70 8.42
CA ASN A 92 -13.68 41.71 7.98
C ASN A 92 -13.55 41.29 6.50
N ALA A 93 -12.34 41.40 5.95
CA ALA A 93 -12.03 41.13 4.56
C ALA A 93 -10.58 40.67 4.44
N ALA A 94 -10.34 39.70 3.56
CA ALA A 94 -9.01 39.20 3.23
C ALA A 94 -8.90 39.01 1.72
N ASN A 95 -7.68 39.13 1.18
CA ASN A 95 -7.44 38.79 -0.21
C ASN A 95 -7.70 37.28 -0.41
N HIS A 96 -8.34 36.90 -1.52
CA HIS A 96 -8.56 35.51 -1.92
C HIS A 96 -7.28 34.66 -1.79
N ALA A 97 -6.13 35.19 -2.22
CA ALA A 97 -4.84 34.49 -2.09
C ALA A 97 -4.44 34.18 -0.64
N THR A 98 -4.83 35.03 0.32
CA THR A 98 -4.60 34.80 1.76
C THR A 98 -5.54 33.73 2.29
N ILE A 99 -6.81 33.76 1.87
CA ILE A 99 -7.82 32.77 2.26
C ILE A 99 -7.41 31.39 1.74
N THR A 100 -7.02 31.28 0.46
CA THR A 100 -6.57 30.01 -0.13
C THR A 100 -5.37 29.42 0.62
N LYS A 101 -4.41 30.24 1.05
CA LYS A 101 -3.25 29.77 1.85
C LYS A 101 -3.66 29.25 3.22
N LEU A 102 -4.59 29.92 3.90
CA LEU A 102 -5.11 29.48 5.18
C LEU A 102 -5.88 28.16 5.05
N LEU A 103 -6.74 28.03 4.05
CA LEU A 103 -7.52 26.81 3.80
C LEU A 103 -6.62 25.65 3.34
N ALA A 104 -5.63 25.90 2.48
CA ALA A 104 -4.67 24.90 2.05
C ALA A 104 -3.86 24.32 3.24
N ALA A 105 -3.57 25.12 4.26
CA ALA A 105 -2.83 24.67 5.44
C ALA A 105 -3.60 23.63 6.29
N ILE A 106 -4.93 23.58 6.16
CA ILE A 106 -5.83 22.63 6.84
C ILE A 106 -6.43 21.59 5.89
N GLY A 107 -6.09 21.64 4.59
CA GLY A 107 -6.58 20.68 3.60
C GLY A 107 -8.01 20.92 3.12
N VAL A 108 -8.57 22.12 3.35
CA VAL A 108 -9.91 22.49 2.88
C VAL A 108 -9.79 23.28 1.58
N THR A 109 -10.65 22.98 0.61
CA THR A 109 -10.70 23.75 -0.65
C THR A 109 -11.57 24.98 -0.50
N PHE A 110 -11.34 26.01 -1.34
CA PHE A 110 -12.16 27.23 -1.31
C PHE A 110 -13.64 26.95 -1.62
N GLY A 111 -13.93 26.01 -2.52
CA GLY A 111 -15.30 25.58 -2.83
C GLY A 111 -15.99 24.89 -1.65
N GLU A 112 -15.27 24.07 -0.88
CA GLU A 112 -15.78 23.47 0.36
C GLU A 112 -16.03 24.54 1.45
N PHE A 113 -15.20 25.60 1.50
CA PHE A 113 -15.36 26.74 2.43
C PHE A 113 -16.53 27.67 2.09
N GLU A 114 -16.84 27.88 0.81
CA GLU A 114 -18.01 28.67 0.40
C GLU A 114 -19.33 27.89 0.54
N ALA A 115 -19.30 26.57 0.40
CA ALA A 115 -20.48 25.72 0.52
C ALA A 115 -21.00 25.56 1.97
N GLY A 116 -20.28 26.06 2.99
CA GLY A 116 -20.70 26.00 4.40
C GLY A 116 -20.70 24.60 5.01
N VAL A 117 -20.18 23.59 4.29
CA VAL A 117 -20.14 22.21 4.74
C VAL A 117 -18.86 21.99 5.54
N ARG A 118 -19.00 21.75 6.86
CA ARG A 118 -17.92 21.26 7.71
C ARG A 118 -17.36 19.99 7.05
N ALA A 119 -16.12 20.05 6.58
CA ALA A 119 -15.38 18.83 6.30
C ALA A 119 -15.21 18.12 7.65
N GLU A 120 -16.01 17.08 7.90
CA GLU A 120 -15.57 16.01 8.78
C GLU A 120 -14.17 15.60 8.33
N GLU A 121 -13.25 15.36 9.27
CA GLU A 121 -11.86 15.01 9.00
C GLU A 121 -11.81 14.05 7.82
N LYS A 122 -11.32 14.56 6.69
CA LYS A 122 -11.23 13.81 5.45
C LYS A 122 -10.04 12.87 5.63
N ASP A 123 -10.26 11.79 6.36
CA ASP A 123 -9.45 10.60 6.22
C ASP A 123 -9.35 10.33 4.73
N ALA A 124 -8.11 10.21 4.25
CA ALA A 124 -7.81 10.10 2.83
C ALA A 124 -8.74 9.05 2.18
N PRO A 125 -9.30 9.31 0.99
CA PRO A 125 -10.18 8.35 0.37
C PRO A 125 -9.43 7.02 0.22
N PRO A 126 -9.99 5.88 0.68
CA PRO A 126 -9.34 4.61 0.49
C PRO A 126 -9.17 4.42 -1.01
N ALA A 127 -7.92 4.37 -1.46
CA ALA A 127 -7.58 4.10 -2.84
C ALA A 127 -8.39 2.87 -3.29
N ALA A 128 -9.14 3.03 -4.38
CA ALA A 128 -10.06 2.03 -4.92
C ALA A 128 -9.44 0.63 -4.81
N VAL A 129 -10.02 -0.18 -3.92
CA VAL A 129 -9.52 -1.52 -3.61
C VAL A 129 -9.82 -2.41 -4.81
N GLN A 130 -8.83 -2.55 -5.69
CA GLN A 130 -8.79 -3.67 -6.61
C GLN A 130 -8.71 -4.95 -5.78
N ALA A 131 -9.83 -5.66 -5.62
CA ALA A 131 -9.87 -7.03 -5.12
C ALA A 131 -8.99 -7.89 -6.04
N PRO A 132 -7.85 -8.43 -5.55
CA PRO A 132 -7.80 -9.44 -4.48
C PRO A 132 -6.78 -9.12 -3.37
N ARG A 133 -6.47 -7.84 -3.11
CA ARG A 133 -5.41 -7.42 -2.17
C ARG A 133 -5.81 -7.37 -0.66
N LEU A 134 -6.93 -7.99 -0.27
CA LEU A 134 -7.54 -7.83 1.07
C LEU A 134 -7.11 -8.85 2.13
N ALA A 135 -6.45 -9.96 1.77
CA ALA A 135 -6.12 -11.00 2.75
C ALA A 135 -5.13 -10.56 3.84
N PHE A 136 -4.32 -9.53 3.58
CA PHE A 136 -3.21 -9.11 4.45
C PHE A 136 -3.15 -7.61 4.77
N ARG A 137 -4.10 -6.77 4.34
CA ARG A 137 -4.01 -5.32 4.56
C ARG A 137 -4.86 -4.78 5.71
N GLY A 138 -4.13 -4.34 6.71
CA GLY A 138 -4.45 -3.52 7.86
C GLY A 138 -3.20 -3.61 8.75
N ASP A 139 -2.55 -2.50 9.08
CA ASP A 139 -1.47 -2.51 10.09
C ASP A 139 -1.97 -2.89 11.50
N ASP A 140 -3.26 -3.19 11.60
CA ASP A 140 -4.03 -3.43 12.80
C ASP A 140 -4.31 -4.92 13.09
N ARG A 141 -3.83 -5.84 12.24
CA ARG A 141 -3.94 -7.28 12.53
C ARG A 141 -2.74 -7.76 13.35
N ALA A 142 -3.04 -8.44 14.45
CA ALA A 142 -2.05 -8.97 15.37
C ALA A 142 -1.07 -9.92 14.64
N ARG A 143 0.23 -9.76 14.94
CA ARG A 143 1.28 -10.73 14.61
C ARG A 143 1.30 -11.75 15.73
N ASP A 144 0.33 -12.66 15.74
CA ASP A 144 0.12 -13.62 16.83
C ASP A 144 0.29 -15.08 16.39
N VAL A 145 0.53 -15.34 15.10
CA VAL A 145 0.77 -16.70 14.61
C VAL A 145 2.24 -17.05 14.83
N PRO A 146 2.57 -18.03 15.70
CA PRO A 146 3.95 -18.39 15.97
C PRO A 146 4.56 -19.13 14.78
N VAL A 147 5.78 -18.78 14.43
CA VAL A 147 6.62 -19.52 13.48
C VAL A 147 7.46 -20.52 14.26
N MET A 148 7.23 -21.81 14.03
CA MET A 148 7.76 -22.90 14.87
C MET A 148 8.99 -23.60 14.30
N GLY A 149 9.56 -23.13 13.18
CA GLY A 149 10.67 -23.83 12.56
C GLY A 149 11.50 -22.97 11.63
N THR A 150 12.80 -22.98 11.89
CA THR A 150 13.85 -22.53 10.98
C THR A 150 15.11 -23.37 11.15
N ALA A 151 15.64 -23.79 9.99
CA ALA A 151 17.06 -24.03 9.74
C ALA A 151 17.75 -25.17 10.53
N GLU A 152 17.41 -26.41 10.16
CA GLU A 152 18.47 -27.39 9.88
C GLU A 152 17.99 -28.29 8.73
N CYS A 153 18.67 -28.21 7.58
CA CYS A 153 18.38 -29.05 6.42
C CYS A 153 19.22 -30.32 6.51
N ALA A 154 18.69 -31.35 7.17
CA ALA A 154 19.34 -32.66 7.18
C ALA A 154 18.74 -33.52 6.09
N GLU A 155 19.55 -34.25 5.33
CA GLU A 155 19.02 -35.25 4.41
C GLU A 155 18.63 -36.52 5.19
N LEU A 156 17.55 -37.17 4.80
CA LEU A 156 17.20 -38.51 5.27
C LEU A 156 16.94 -39.40 4.06
N GLU A 157 17.45 -40.62 4.14
CA GLU A 157 17.23 -41.66 3.14
C GLU A 157 15.87 -42.32 3.36
N PHE A 158 15.03 -42.34 2.34
CA PHE A 158 13.77 -43.09 2.31
C PHE A 158 13.77 -44.06 1.14
N THR A 159 13.01 -45.16 1.27
CA THR A 159 12.80 -46.08 0.15
C THR A 159 11.68 -45.55 -0.75
N GLY A 160 12.02 -45.13 -1.97
CA GLY A 160 11.09 -44.75 -3.03
C GLY A 160 11.19 -45.70 -4.20
N GLU A 161 10.09 -46.34 -4.61
CA GLU A 161 10.00 -47.22 -5.80
C GLU A 161 11.18 -48.20 -6.02
N GLY A 162 11.79 -48.70 -4.93
CA GLY A 162 12.92 -49.66 -4.98
C GLY A 162 14.32 -49.03 -5.00
N ALA A 163 14.43 -47.70 -4.93
CA ALA A 163 15.68 -46.97 -4.77
C ALA A 163 15.67 -46.12 -3.48
N SER A 164 16.86 -45.87 -2.95
CA SER A 164 17.06 -44.94 -1.84
C SER A 164 16.99 -43.50 -2.35
N VAL A 165 16.15 -42.69 -1.73
CA VAL A 165 15.93 -41.28 -2.07
C VAL A 165 16.37 -40.42 -0.90
N TRP A 166 17.27 -39.48 -1.17
CA TRP A 166 17.68 -38.46 -0.20
C TRP A 166 16.65 -37.33 -0.20
N VAL A 167 16.04 -37.11 0.95
CA VAL A 167 14.98 -36.11 1.12
C VAL A 167 15.42 -35.09 2.16
N GLU A 168 15.32 -33.81 1.78
CA GLU A 168 15.51 -32.68 2.68
C GLU A 168 14.49 -32.72 3.83
N THR A 169 15.00 -32.65 5.05
CA THR A 169 14.22 -32.61 6.29
C THR A 169 14.54 -31.35 7.06
N MET A 170 13.58 -30.86 7.83
CA MET A 170 13.70 -29.69 8.69
C MET A 170 13.64 -30.12 10.16
N MET A 171 14.28 -29.38 11.05
CA MET A 171 13.99 -29.49 12.47
C MET A 171 12.86 -28.52 12.85
N LEU A 172 11.98 -28.98 13.74
CA LEU A 172 10.94 -28.18 14.34
C LEU A 172 11.19 -28.20 15.84
N ASP A 173 11.77 -27.12 16.34
CA ASP A 173 11.94 -26.93 17.76
C ASP A 173 10.64 -26.39 18.37
N ASN A 174 10.48 -26.56 19.68
CA ASN A 174 9.37 -25.95 20.40
C ASN A 174 9.55 -24.43 20.62
N GLU A 175 10.63 -23.85 20.09
CA GLU A 175 10.92 -22.42 20.21
C GLU A 175 10.27 -21.63 19.06
N VAL A 176 9.68 -20.49 19.40
CA VAL A 176 9.06 -19.59 18.42
C VAL A 176 10.14 -18.70 17.82
N VAL A 177 10.38 -18.84 16.53
CA VAL A 177 11.40 -18.09 15.79
C VAL A 177 10.94 -16.65 15.54
N ASP A 178 9.69 -16.49 15.11
CA ASP A 178 9.10 -15.22 14.71
C ASP A 178 7.57 -15.29 14.84
N HIS A 179 6.89 -14.17 14.68
CA HIS A 179 5.43 -14.09 14.61
C HIS A 179 4.96 -13.44 13.32
N VAL A 180 4.09 -14.14 12.59
CA VAL A 180 3.50 -13.66 11.34
C VAL A 180 2.08 -13.17 11.55
N ARG A 181 1.60 -12.33 10.63
CA ARG A 181 0.25 -11.77 10.69
C ARG A 181 -0.79 -12.86 10.45
N ARG A 182 -1.85 -12.86 11.24
CA ARG A 182 -2.99 -13.76 11.04
C ARG A 182 -3.88 -13.32 9.87
N PRO A 183 -4.13 -14.17 8.86
CA PRO A 183 -5.15 -13.94 7.84
C PRO A 183 -6.57 -13.95 8.42
N ALA A 184 -7.48 -13.20 7.81
CA ALA A 184 -8.88 -13.05 8.26
C ALA A 184 -9.62 -14.39 8.48
N SER A 185 -9.43 -15.31 7.54
CA SER A 185 -10.03 -16.66 7.57
C SER A 185 -9.64 -17.47 8.80
N LEU A 186 -8.55 -17.08 9.48
CA LEU A 186 -7.99 -17.78 10.64
C LEU A 186 -8.25 -17.05 11.97
N ASP A 187 -9.04 -15.98 12.00
CA ASP A 187 -9.34 -15.19 13.22
C ASP A 187 -9.87 -16.08 14.37
N ASN A 188 -10.64 -17.13 14.04
CA ASN A 188 -11.20 -18.07 15.02
C ASN A 188 -10.31 -19.30 15.31
N ARG A 189 -9.17 -19.48 14.61
CA ARG A 189 -8.35 -20.70 14.68
C ARG A 189 -7.02 -20.45 15.40
N ARG A 190 -7.03 -20.47 16.75
CA ARG A 190 -5.84 -20.12 17.56
C ARG A 190 -4.69 -21.12 17.49
N ASP A 191 -4.94 -22.38 17.13
CA ASP A 191 -3.92 -23.44 17.12
C ASP A 191 -3.04 -23.47 15.85
N VAL A 192 -3.28 -22.56 14.90
CA VAL A 192 -2.49 -22.48 13.67
C VAL A 192 -1.11 -21.93 13.99
N TYR A 193 -0.09 -22.56 13.40
CA TYR A 193 1.28 -22.09 13.42
C TYR A 193 1.81 -21.92 11.99
N ALA A 194 2.94 -21.26 11.84
CA ALA A 194 3.59 -21.04 10.56
C ALA A 194 4.96 -21.71 10.48
N ILE A 195 5.42 -21.98 9.27
CA ILE A 195 6.77 -22.46 8.97
C ILE A 195 7.35 -21.67 7.81
N TYR A 196 8.67 -21.51 7.78
CA TYR A 196 9.40 -21.07 6.59
C TYR A 196 9.93 -22.27 5.82
N PHE A 197 9.77 -22.27 4.51
CA PHE A 197 10.44 -23.25 3.66
C PHE A 197 11.92 -22.88 3.53
N THR A 198 12.81 -23.86 3.69
CA THR A 198 14.26 -23.65 3.53
C THR A 198 14.84 -24.40 2.34
N GLY A 199 14.21 -25.51 1.93
CA GLY A 199 14.65 -26.36 0.83
C GLY A 199 13.91 -26.08 -0.47
N THR A 200 14.45 -26.59 -1.58
CA THR A 200 13.89 -26.41 -2.93
C THR A 200 12.96 -27.54 -3.34
N SER A 201 12.78 -28.56 -2.49
CA SER A 201 12.03 -29.77 -2.81
C SER A 201 10.56 -29.59 -3.24
N LEU A 202 9.95 -28.42 -3.00
CA LEU A 202 8.57 -28.09 -3.39
C LEU A 202 8.47 -26.97 -4.44
N GLU A 203 9.59 -26.56 -5.04
CA GLU A 203 9.55 -25.65 -6.18
C GLU A 203 8.81 -26.29 -7.37
N PRO A 204 8.02 -25.52 -8.14
CA PRO A 204 7.83 -24.06 -8.08
C PRO A 204 6.67 -23.61 -7.18
N ARG A 205 6.07 -24.50 -6.38
CA ARG A 205 4.90 -24.13 -5.56
C ARG A 205 5.31 -23.39 -4.29
N TYR A 206 6.33 -23.89 -3.61
CA TYR A 206 6.90 -23.26 -2.44
C TYR A 206 8.37 -23.00 -2.66
N GLU A 207 8.75 -21.73 -2.64
CA GLU A 207 10.14 -21.29 -2.78
C GLU A 207 10.81 -21.16 -1.39
N PRO A 208 12.14 -21.30 -1.31
CA PRO A 208 12.86 -21.01 -0.08
C PRO A 208 12.59 -19.59 0.43
N GLY A 209 12.28 -19.47 1.72
CA GLY A 209 11.90 -18.24 2.39
C GLY A 209 10.39 -17.96 2.43
N GLU A 210 9.58 -18.73 1.69
CA GLU A 210 8.12 -18.56 1.76
C GLU A 210 7.54 -19.07 3.08
N VAL A 211 6.45 -18.42 3.52
CA VAL A 211 5.71 -18.79 4.72
C VAL A 211 4.50 -19.65 4.37
N ALA A 212 4.35 -20.78 5.08
CA ALA A 212 3.14 -21.59 5.06
C ALA A 212 2.45 -21.58 6.42
N TYR A 213 1.13 -21.45 6.40
CA TYR A 213 0.28 -21.63 7.57
C TYR A 213 -0.12 -23.09 7.69
N VAL A 214 -0.06 -23.64 8.90
CA VAL A 214 -0.24 -25.06 9.17
C VAL A 214 -1.34 -25.25 10.22
N ASP A 215 -2.34 -26.05 9.86
CA ASP A 215 -3.44 -26.44 10.74
C ASP A 215 -3.15 -27.82 11.35
N PRO A 216 -2.88 -27.92 12.67
CA PRO A 216 -2.61 -29.19 13.31
C PRO A 216 -3.87 -30.02 13.59
N LYS A 217 -5.06 -29.39 13.65
CA LYS A 217 -6.31 -30.06 14.02
C LYS A 217 -6.99 -30.71 12.82
N ARG A 218 -6.82 -30.13 11.63
CA ARG A 218 -7.48 -30.62 10.43
C ARG A 218 -6.69 -31.74 9.75
N THR A 219 -7.33 -32.89 9.58
CA THR A 219 -6.73 -34.01 8.84
C THR A 219 -6.55 -33.63 7.36
N PRO A 220 -5.34 -33.81 6.80
CA PRO A 220 -5.09 -33.53 5.39
C PRO A 220 -5.72 -34.59 4.48
N LYS A 221 -6.11 -34.15 3.28
CA LYS A 221 -6.62 -34.99 2.21
C LYS A 221 -5.52 -35.32 1.21
N ALA A 222 -5.75 -36.37 0.43
CA ALA A 222 -4.89 -36.68 -0.71
C ALA A 222 -4.79 -35.46 -1.64
N ARG A 223 -3.60 -35.27 -2.20
CA ARG A 223 -3.15 -34.14 -3.05
C ARG A 223 -3.01 -32.79 -2.33
N GLU A 224 -3.19 -32.74 -1.02
CA GLU A 224 -2.87 -31.54 -0.22
C GLU A 224 -1.40 -31.54 0.23
N TYR A 225 -0.93 -30.37 0.65
CA TYR A 225 0.42 -30.22 1.21
C TYR A 225 0.38 -30.47 2.71
N VAL A 226 1.39 -31.17 3.21
CA VAL A 226 1.44 -31.61 4.60
C VAL A 226 2.81 -31.38 5.22
N VAL A 227 2.78 -31.13 6.52
CA VAL A 227 3.93 -31.15 7.41
C VAL A 227 3.87 -32.44 8.21
N VAL A 228 4.82 -33.34 7.98
CA VAL A 228 4.92 -34.64 8.64
C VAL A 228 6.02 -34.56 9.67
N GLN A 229 5.68 -34.75 10.94
CA GLN A 229 6.63 -34.83 12.04
C GLN A 229 7.00 -36.28 12.28
N LEU A 230 8.28 -36.60 12.17
CA LEU A 230 8.82 -37.94 12.38
C LEU A 230 9.25 -38.09 13.83
N ARG A 231 8.90 -39.23 14.42
CA ARG A 231 9.40 -39.66 15.73
C ARG A 231 10.57 -40.59 15.55
N LYS A 232 11.51 -40.50 16.48
CA LYS A 232 12.52 -41.52 16.68
C LYS A 232 12.31 -42.12 18.08
N PRO A 233 12.36 -43.45 18.23
CA PRO A 233 12.41 -44.05 19.56
C PRO A 233 13.74 -43.65 20.21
N GLU A 234 13.69 -42.91 21.31
CA GLU A 234 14.83 -42.66 22.22
C GLU A 234 14.55 -43.32 23.58
N ASP A 235 15.63 -43.62 24.32
CA ASP A 235 15.56 -44.32 25.62
C ASP A 235 14.72 -43.56 26.69
N ASP A 236 14.50 -42.26 26.52
CA ASP A 236 13.80 -41.39 27.48
C ASP A 236 12.46 -40.82 26.96
N GLY A 237 11.93 -41.36 25.86
CA GLY A 237 10.59 -41.02 25.34
C GLY A 237 10.48 -40.87 23.82
N GLU A 238 9.32 -40.37 23.36
CA GLU A 238 9.09 -40.03 21.95
C GLU A 238 9.50 -38.57 21.69
N ARG A 239 10.63 -38.36 21.01
CA ARG A 239 11.06 -37.04 20.54
C ARG A 239 10.82 -36.87 19.04
N ILE A 240 10.23 -35.75 18.66
CA ILE A 240 10.18 -35.31 17.26
C ILE A 240 11.59 -34.87 16.90
N TYR A 241 12.20 -35.55 15.93
CA TYR A 241 13.59 -35.27 15.54
C TYR A 241 13.69 -34.61 14.17
N LYS A 242 12.72 -34.85 13.28
CA LYS A 242 12.71 -34.34 11.90
C LYS A 242 11.29 -34.08 11.41
N VAL A 243 11.18 -33.14 10.50
CA VAL A 243 9.94 -32.69 9.88
C VAL A 243 10.09 -32.65 8.36
N LEU A 244 9.11 -33.17 7.65
CA LEU A 244 9.03 -33.17 6.20
C LEU A 244 7.89 -32.27 5.76
N ALA A 245 8.14 -31.35 4.83
CA ALA A 245 7.08 -30.68 4.09
C ALA A 245 7.04 -31.23 2.66
N LYS A 246 5.92 -31.85 2.28
CA LYS A 246 5.73 -32.56 1.00
C LYS A 246 4.27 -32.54 0.55
N ARG A 247 3.99 -32.97 -0.69
CA ARG A 247 2.62 -33.23 -1.16
C ARG A 247 2.20 -34.64 -0.74
N LEU A 248 1.03 -34.77 -0.11
CA LEU A 248 0.46 -36.07 0.25
C LEU A 248 -0.17 -36.70 -0.99
N VAL A 249 0.34 -37.84 -1.46
CA VAL A 249 -0.28 -38.60 -2.56
C VAL A 249 -1.37 -39.51 -2.01
N LYS A 250 -1.02 -40.26 -0.96
CA LYS A 250 -1.89 -41.27 -0.37
C LYS A 250 -1.55 -41.46 1.10
N ALA A 251 -2.57 -41.62 1.93
CA ALA A 251 -2.42 -42.03 3.33
C ALA A 251 -3.10 -43.38 3.54
N THR A 252 -2.37 -44.34 4.10
CA THR A 252 -2.90 -45.64 4.50
C THR A 252 -2.58 -45.90 5.99
N PRO A 253 -3.23 -46.88 6.63
CA PRO A 253 -2.89 -47.25 8.01
C PRO A 253 -1.45 -47.76 8.18
N SER A 254 -0.82 -48.27 7.11
CA SER A 254 0.52 -48.86 7.17
C SER A 254 1.62 -47.88 6.77
N TYR A 255 1.39 -47.08 5.72
CA TYR A 255 2.35 -46.10 5.21
C TYR A 255 1.65 -44.84 4.68
N ILE A 256 2.40 -43.76 4.61
CA ILE A 256 2.03 -42.56 3.85
C ILE A 256 2.95 -42.44 2.64
N GLU A 257 2.40 -41.99 1.53
CA GLU A 257 3.11 -41.75 0.28
C GLU A 257 3.19 -40.26 0.04
N LEU A 258 4.42 -39.75 -0.02
CA LEU A 258 4.74 -38.35 -0.14
C LEU A 258 5.45 -38.11 -1.46
N GLU A 259 5.25 -36.93 -2.02
CA GLU A 259 5.84 -36.51 -3.28
C GLU A 259 6.55 -35.17 -3.10
N GLN A 260 7.73 -35.09 -3.68
CA GLN A 260 8.48 -33.87 -3.90
C GLN A 260 8.48 -33.51 -5.39
N PHE A 261 8.68 -32.24 -5.70
CA PHE A 261 8.67 -31.74 -7.08
C PHE A 261 10.07 -31.58 -7.66
N ASN A 262 11.06 -31.31 -6.81
CA ASN A 262 12.44 -31.10 -7.23
C ASN A 262 13.44 -31.93 -6.41
N PRO A 263 14.02 -33.00 -6.98
CA PRO A 263 13.57 -33.72 -8.18
C PRO A 263 12.17 -34.33 -7.98
N SER A 264 11.43 -34.55 -9.07
CA SER A 264 10.08 -35.13 -9.03
C SER A 264 10.13 -36.61 -8.66
N ILE A 265 9.93 -36.92 -7.37
CA ILE A 265 10.05 -38.27 -6.82
C ILE A 265 8.94 -38.49 -5.79
N ALA A 266 8.35 -39.69 -5.80
CA ALA A 266 7.46 -40.18 -4.76
C ALA A 266 8.18 -41.22 -3.88
N PHE A 267 7.98 -41.14 -2.58
CA PHE A 267 8.57 -42.06 -1.62
C PHE A 267 7.58 -42.38 -0.49
N ARG A 268 7.87 -43.46 0.24
CA ARG A 268 6.99 -43.95 1.30
C ARG A 268 7.64 -43.77 2.67
N VAL A 269 6.80 -43.40 3.63
CA VAL A 269 7.16 -43.32 5.04
C VAL A 269 6.25 -44.25 5.82
N ASP A 270 6.82 -45.12 6.64
CA ASP A 270 6.05 -46.02 7.48
C ASP A 270 5.23 -45.22 8.50
N ARG A 271 3.97 -45.61 8.70
CA ARG A 271 3.06 -44.90 9.61
C ARG A 271 3.55 -44.93 11.06
N LYS A 272 4.33 -45.95 11.43
CA LYS A 272 4.95 -46.11 12.76
C LYS A 272 5.93 -44.97 13.08
N ASP A 273 6.64 -44.45 12.07
CA ASP A 273 7.67 -43.42 12.23
C ASP A 273 7.05 -42.00 12.22
N VAL A 274 5.77 -41.88 11.89
CA VAL A 274 5.05 -40.61 11.85
C VAL A 274 4.41 -40.32 13.20
N ALA A 275 4.81 -39.24 13.87
CA ALA A 275 4.19 -38.76 15.09
C ALA A 275 2.91 -37.97 14.78
N HIS A 276 3.06 -36.92 13.97
CA HIS A 276 1.97 -36.03 13.60
C HIS A 276 2.01 -35.71 12.11
N MET A 277 0.83 -35.45 11.54
CA MET A 277 0.67 -35.06 10.15
C MET A 277 -0.29 -33.88 10.11
N HIS A 278 0.26 -32.69 9.90
CA HIS A 278 -0.48 -31.43 9.89
C HIS A 278 -0.70 -30.95 8.46
N ARG A 279 -1.82 -30.28 8.23
CA ARG A 279 -2.22 -29.80 6.90
C ARG A 279 -1.68 -28.40 6.67
N ILE A 280 -1.01 -28.17 5.55
CA ILE A 280 -0.68 -26.82 5.11
C ILE A 280 -1.94 -26.20 4.51
N ILE A 281 -2.34 -25.05 5.02
CA ILE A 281 -3.55 -24.35 4.58
C ILE A 281 -3.24 -23.71 3.22
N PRO A 282 -3.98 -24.07 2.16
CA PRO A 282 -3.74 -23.52 0.84
C PRO A 282 -4.13 -22.04 0.79
N TRP A 283 -3.47 -21.28 -0.07
CA TRP A 283 -3.69 -19.84 -0.21
C TRP A 283 -5.16 -19.49 -0.45
N GLU A 284 -5.87 -20.31 -1.22
CA GLU A 284 -7.28 -20.13 -1.55
C GLU A 284 -8.18 -20.16 -0.29
N GLU A 285 -7.83 -20.95 0.73
CA GLU A 285 -8.53 -20.97 2.02
C GLU A 285 -8.13 -19.77 2.89
N LEU A 286 -6.90 -19.28 2.77
CA LEU A 286 -6.42 -18.12 3.54
C LEU A 286 -7.11 -16.83 3.11
N VAL A 287 -7.41 -16.69 1.82
CA VAL A 287 -8.03 -15.50 1.24
C VAL A 287 -9.55 -15.59 1.12
N ALA A 288 -10.15 -16.74 1.43
CA ALA A 288 -11.60 -16.89 1.43
C ALA A 288 -12.22 -16.09 2.59
N PHE A 289 -13.23 -15.28 2.28
CA PHE A 289 -14.00 -14.46 3.22
C PHE A 289 -15.50 -14.70 3.02
#